data_AF-A0A2I0K0H0-F1
#
_entry.id   AF-A0A2I0K0H0-F1
#
_cell.length_a   1.000
_cell.length_b   1.000
_cell.length_c   1.000
_cell.angle_alpha   90.00
_cell.angle_beta   90.00
_cell.angle_gamma   90.00
#
_symmetry.space_group_name_H-M   'P 1'
#
loop_
_entity.id
_entity.type
_entity.pdbx_description
1 polymer ?
#
loop_
_entity_poly.entity_id
_entity_poly.type
_entity_poly.pdbx_seq_one_letter_code
_entity_poly.pdbx_strand_id
1 'polypeptide(L)'
;MPPHGSIQEAEAALDRSSLTFAETVWFNYSATKSDYFLYCHTTIFVFFIFTLAPIPLVLLELSPSAGLGRYKIQPRVHLSLSEMFRCYKDVMWIFFSVVGPLQLLSYPAVKMVGIRMGLPLPSGWEIFLQLFVYFMIEDYTHYWFHRFLHCKWGYEKIHHVHHEYAAPIGFAASYAHWAEGYRHYKKLLAKTKEEQSKKTQ
;
A
#
# COMPACT_ATOMS: atom_id res chain seq x y z
N MET A 1 17.15 22.10 3.44
CA MET A 1 17.37 22.81 2.16
C MET A 1 18.32 21.94 1.37
N PRO A 2 18.01 21.54 0.13
CA PRO A 2 18.97 20.78 -0.66
C PRO A 2 20.26 21.60 -0.79
N PRO A 3 21.44 20.94 -0.80
CA PRO A 3 22.73 21.60 -0.59
C PRO A 3 23.20 22.52 -1.73
N HIS A 4 22.44 22.63 -2.84
CA HIS A 4 22.84 23.38 -4.03
C HIS A 4 21.74 24.36 -4.44
N GLY A 5 22.09 25.63 -4.55
CA GLY A 5 21.21 26.73 -4.98
C GLY A 5 21.08 26.87 -6.50
N SER A 6 21.95 26.19 -7.27
CA SER A 6 21.94 26.23 -8.75
C SER A 6 22.36 24.89 -9.37
N ILE A 7 22.09 24.72 -10.67
CA ILE A 7 22.53 23.54 -11.44
C ILE A 7 24.06 23.48 -11.47
N GLN A 8 24.74 24.61 -11.61
CA GLN A 8 26.20 24.70 -11.65
C GLN A 8 26.83 24.25 -10.33
N GLU A 9 26.22 24.61 -9.19
CA GLU A 9 26.65 24.12 -7.88
C GLU A 9 26.45 22.62 -7.72
N ALA A 10 25.35 22.08 -8.26
CA ALA A 10 25.10 20.64 -8.25
C ALA A 10 26.08 19.88 -9.15
N GLU A 11 26.42 20.41 -10.32
CA GLU A 11 27.42 19.86 -11.24
C GLU A 11 28.82 19.85 -10.59
N ALA A 12 29.20 20.97 -9.98
CA ALA A 12 30.47 21.09 -9.25
C ALA A 12 30.55 20.11 -8.06
N ALA A 13 29.45 19.95 -7.31
CA ALA A 13 29.42 19.04 -6.16
C ALA A 13 29.47 17.55 -6.56
N LEU A 14 29.03 17.21 -7.76
CA LEU A 14 29.10 15.86 -8.31
C LEU A 14 30.39 15.59 -9.10
N ASP A 15 31.26 16.59 -9.25
CA ASP A 15 32.45 16.53 -10.12
C ASP A 15 32.12 16.10 -11.56
N ARG A 16 31.04 16.68 -12.11
CA ARG A 16 30.50 16.34 -13.44
C ARG A 16 30.30 17.57 -14.29
N SER A 17 30.57 17.46 -15.59
CA SER A 17 30.37 18.56 -16.56
C SER A 17 28.91 18.89 -16.84
N SER A 18 27.99 17.95 -16.56
CA SER A 18 26.55 18.14 -16.70
C SER A 18 25.73 17.13 -15.92
N LEU A 19 24.53 17.55 -15.51
CA LEU A 19 23.47 16.66 -15.02
C LEU A 19 22.82 15.88 -16.18
N THR A 20 22.35 14.67 -15.90
CA THR A 20 21.46 13.96 -16.84
C THR A 20 20.11 14.67 -16.95
N PHE A 21 19.36 14.41 -18.01
CA PHE A 21 18.01 14.96 -18.17
C PHE A 21 17.11 14.70 -16.94
N ALA A 22 17.13 13.48 -16.41
CA ALA A 22 16.34 13.12 -15.24
C ALA A 22 16.80 13.87 -13.98
N GLU A 23 18.11 14.03 -13.77
CA GLU A 23 18.66 14.81 -12.67
C GLU A 23 18.29 16.29 -12.78
N THR A 24 18.32 16.87 -13.98
CA THR A 24 17.90 18.26 -14.23
C THR A 24 16.42 18.47 -13.95
N VAL A 25 15.55 17.57 -14.43
CA VAL A 25 14.11 17.64 -14.15
C VAL A 25 13.85 17.50 -12.65
N TRP A 26 14.49 16.54 -11.99
CA TRP A 26 14.37 16.34 -10.56
C TRP A 26 14.84 17.56 -9.78
N PHE A 27 16.03 18.09 -10.10
CA PHE A 27 16.60 19.27 -9.45
C PHE A 27 15.69 20.49 -9.57
N ASN A 28 15.22 20.82 -10.78
CA ASN A 28 14.32 21.96 -11.01
C ASN A 28 13.02 21.83 -10.20
N TYR A 29 12.53 20.61 -10.01
CA TYR A 29 11.38 20.37 -9.17
C TYR A 29 11.72 20.45 -7.67
N SER A 30 12.82 19.84 -7.22
CA SER A 30 13.12 19.61 -5.81
C SER A 30 13.88 20.74 -5.12
N ALA A 31 14.62 21.59 -5.85
CA ALA A 31 15.56 22.56 -5.28
C ALA A 31 14.94 23.53 -4.27
N THR A 32 13.68 23.90 -4.45
CA THR A 32 12.97 24.84 -3.57
C THR A 32 12.12 24.18 -2.50
N LYS A 33 12.18 22.85 -2.38
CA LYS A 33 11.30 22.05 -1.51
C LYS A 33 12.10 21.45 -0.35
N SER A 34 11.43 21.25 0.79
CA SER A 34 12.01 20.50 1.89
C SER A 34 11.98 19.00 1.60
N ASP A 35 12.96 18.26 2.12
CA ASP A 35 12.98 16.79 2.07
C ASP A 35 11.67 16.18 2.59
N TYR A 36 11.06 16.77 3.63
CA TYR A 36 9.77 16.33 4.15
C TYR A 36 8.64 16.53 3.12
N PHE A 37 8.61 17.67 2.44
CA PHE A 37 7.61 17.92 1.40
C PHE A 37 7.75 16.94 0.24
N LEU A 38 8.99 16.65 -0.20
CA LEU A 38 9.26 15.63 -1.21
C LEU A 38 8.83 14.25 -0.72
N TYR A 39 9.13 13.93 0.54
CA TYR A 39 8.71 12.68 1.17
C TYR A 39 7.19 12.51 1.20
N CYS A 40 6.40 13.56 1.46
CA CYS A 40 4.94 13.51 1.42
C CYS A 40 4.38 13.06 0.05
N HIS A 41 5.12 13.23 -1.06
CA HIS A 41 4.70 12.71 -2.36
C HIS A 41 4.63 11.19 -2.37
N THR A 42 5.49 10.51 -1.60
CA THR A 42 5.45 9.04 -1.47
C THR A 42 4.12 8.57 -0.90
N THR A 43 3.52 9.31 0.03
CA THR A 43 2.16 9.03 0.53
C THR A 43 1.15 9.08 -0.60
N ILE A 44 1.20 10.11 -1.45
CA ILE A 44 0.28 10.23 -2.60
C ILE A 44 0.48 9.04 -3.56
N PHE A 45 1.73 8.71 -3.89
CA PHE A 45 2.03 7.58 -4.77
C PHE A 45 1.52 6.24 -4.22
N VAL A 46 1.63 6.00 -2.92
CA VAL A 46 1.07 4.79 -2.28
C VAL A 46 -0.43 4.71 -2.51
N PHE A 47 -1.18 5.79 -2.30
CA PHE A 47 -2.64 5.77 -2.52
C PHE A 47 -2.99 5.51 -3.99
N PHE A 48 -2.27 6.13 -4.92
CA PHE A 48 -2.48 5.90 -6.35
C PHE A 48 -2.15 4.47 -6.76
N ILE A 49 -1.01 3.92 -6.33
CA ILE A 49 -0.59 2.56 -6.69
C ILE A 49 -1.60 1.54 -6.16
N PHE A 50 -1.98 1.63 -4.89
CA PHE A 50 -2.94 0.69 -4.29
C PHE A 50 -4.38 0.87 -4.79
N THR A 51 -4.68 1.99 -5.46
CA THR A 51 -5.96 2.18 -6.16
C THR A 51 -5.90 1.62 -7.58
N LEU A 52 -4.83 1.89 -8.32
CA LEU A 52 -4.76 1.63 -9.76
C LEU A 52 -4.22 0.23 -10.10
N ALA A 53 -3.23 -0.27 -9.37
CA ALA A 53 -2.61 -1.57 -9.66
C ALA A 53 -3.60 -2.75 -9.59
N PRO A 54 -4.62 -2.76 -8.71
CA PRO A 54 -5.65 -3.80 -8.72
C PRO A 54 -6.68 -3.71 -9.86
N ILE A 55 -6.81 -2.56 -10.55
CA ILE A 55 -7.87 -2.33 -11.55
C ILE A 55 -7.81 -3.36 -12.70
N PRO A 56 -6.65 -3.69 -13.29
CA PRO A 56 -6.57 -4.75 -14.29
C PRO A 56 -7.17 -6.07 -13.82
N LEU A 57 -6.93 -6.47 -12.57
CA LEU A 57 -7.49 -7.70 -12.00
C LEU A 57 -9.01 -7.61 -11.81
N VAL A 58 -9.53 -6.44 -11.42
CA VAL A 58 -10.97 -6.18 -11.33
C VAL A 58 -11.64 -6.29 -12.69
N LEU A 59 -11.03 -5.70 -13.73
CA LEU A 59 -11.56 -5.78 -15.10
C LEU A 59 -11.58 -7.22 -15.62
N LEU A 60 -10.55 -8.02 -15.29
CA LEU A 60 -10.52 -9.44 -15.61
C LEU A 60 -11.61 -10.23 -14.87
N GLU A 61 -11.85 -9.94 -13.59
CA GLU A 61 -12.92 -10.58 -12.80
C GLU A 61 -14.32 -10.24 -13.37
N LEU A 62 -14.50 -9.03 -13.92
CA LEU A 62 -15.74 -8.58 -14.56
C LEU A 62 -15.89 -9.02 -16.02
N SER A 63 -14.85 -9.62 -16.62
CA SER A 63 -14.86 -10.09 -18.00
C SER A 63 -14.66 -11.60 -18.10
N PRO A 64 -15.67 -12.42 -17.75
CA PRO A 64 -15.58 -13.88 -17.85
C PRO A 64 -15.24 -14.40 -19.25
N SER A 65 -15.56 -13.61 -20.30
CA SER A 65 -15.29 -13.95 -21.70
C SER A 65 -13.84 -13.75 -22.13
N ALA A 66 -12.98 -13.15 -21.29
CA ALA A 66 -11.56 -12.93 -21.60
C ALA A 66 -10.72 -14.22 -21.69
N GLY A 67 -11.33 -15.40 -21.49
CA GLY A 67 -10.64 -16.70 -21.62
C GLY A 67 -9.63 -17.00 -20.50
N LEU A 68 -9.46 -16.10 -19.54
CA LEU A 68 -8.53 -16.25 -18.41
C LEU A 68 -9.14 -16.98 -17.21
N GLY A 69 -10.44 -17.29 -17.24
CA GLY A 69 -11.12 -18.01 -16.16
C GLY A 69 -10.48 -19.37 -15.82
N ARG A 70 -9.80 -20.00 -16.79
CA ARG A 70 -9.05 -21.25 -16.58
C ARG A 70 -7.84 -21.14 -15.64
N TYR A 71 -7.31 -19.93 -15.45
CA TYR A 71 -6.19 -19.67 -14.55
C TYR A 71 -6.63 -19.27 -13.14
N LYS A 72 -7.95 -19.17 -12.91
CA LYS A 72 -8.50 -18.78 -11.62
C LYS A 72 -8.35 -19.92 -10.62
N ILE A 73 -7.62 -19.64 -9.53
CA ILE A 73 -7.37 -20.61 -8.46
C ILE A 73 -8.67 -21.00 -7.75
N GLN A 74 -9.62 -20.07 -7.61
CA GLN A 74 -10.90 -20.28 -6.95
C GLN A 74 -12.08 -20.07 -7.92
N PRO A 75 -12.37 -21.04 -8.81
CA PRO A 75 -13.32 -20.86 -9.91
C PRO A 75 -14.78 -20.74 -9.47
N ARG A 76 -15.12 -21.11 -8.23
CA ARG A 76 -16.50 -21.08 -7.70
C ARG A 76 -16.90 -19.77 -7.05
N VAL A 77 -15.95 -18.85 -6.86
CA VAL A 77 -16.21 -17.56 -6.20
C VAL A 77 -16.23 -16.47 -7.25
N HIS A 78 -17.35 -15.76 -7.35
CA HIS A 78 -17.51 -14.61 -8.22
C HIS A 78 -17.93 -13.42 -7.39
N LEU A 79 -17.26 -12.29 -7.59
CA LEU A 79 -17.51 -11.08 -6.84
C LEU A 79 -18.10 -10.03 -7.76
N SER A 80 -19.18 -9.42 -7.31
CA SER A 80 -19.80 -8.30 -8.01
C SER A 80 -18.93 -7.04 -7.92
N LEU A 81 -19.11 -6.11 -8.87
CA LEU A 81 -18.47 -4.79 -8.82
C LEU A 81 -18.75 -4.05 -7.49
N SER A 82 -19.98 -4.20 -6.96
CA SER A 82 -20.38 -3.59 -5.69
C SER A 82 -19.56 -4.13 -4.51
N GLU A 83 -19.32 -5.45 -4.47
CA GLU A 83 -18.51 -6.08 -3.42
C GLU A 83 -17.05 -5.69 -3.49
N MET A 84 -16.49 -5.62 -4.70
CA MET A 84 -15.12 -5.14 -4.92
C MET A 84 -14.98 -3.65 -4.56
N PHE A 85 -15.95 -2.82 -4.92
CA PHE A 85 -15.95 -1.41 -4.57
C PHE A 85 -16.10 -1.18 -3.05
N ARG A 86 -16.89 -2.02 -2.36
CA ARG A 86 -16.95 -2.01 -0.90
C ARG A 86 -15.60 -2.38 -0.27
N CYS A 87 -14.95 -3.43 -0.76
CA CYS A 87 -13.60 -3.81 -0.34
C CYS A 87 -12.63 -2.63 -0.51
N TYR A 88 -12.62 -2.00 -1.69
CA TYR A 88 -11.81 -0.83 -1.98
C TYR A 88 -12.06 0.32 -0.99
N LYS A 89 -13.32 0.68 -0.71
CA LYS A 89 -13.64 1.73 0.27
C LYS A 89 -13.09 1.42 1.66
N ASP A 90 -13.18 0.17 2.08
CA ASP A 90 -12.68 -0.25 3.39
C ASP A 90 -11.15 -0.21 3.46
N VAL A 91 -10.47 -0.63 2.38
CA VAL A 91 -9.02 -0.48 2.24
C VAL A 91 -8.63 1.00 2.25
N MET A 92 -9.31 1.85 1.50
CA MET A 92 -9.04 3.29 1.49
C MET A 92 -9.26 3.93 2.86
N TRP A 93 -10.27 3.49 3.61
CA TRP A 93 -10.46 3.94 4.99
C TRP A 93 -9.26 3.60 5.87
N ILE A 94 -8.73 2.38 5.78
CA ILE A 94 -7.49 1.97 6.49
C ILE A 94 -6.31 2.82 6.02
N PHE A 95 -6.22 3.11 4.72
CA PHE A 95 -5.16 3.95 4.18
C PHE A 95 -5.22 5.37 4.74
N PHE A 96 -6.38 6.02 4.73
CA PHE A 96 -6.52 7.38 5.27
C PHE A 96 -6.38 7.46 6.79
N SER A 97 -6.89 6.46 7.53
CA SER A 97 -6.90 6.50 9.00
C SER A 97 -5.65 5.95 9.66
N VAL A 98 -4.89 5.10 8.97
CA VAL A 98 -3.74 4.39 9.55
C VAL A 98 -2.49 4.56 8.68
N VAL A 99 -2.52 4.09 7.43
CA VAL A 99 -1.30 4.00 6.60
C VAL A 99 -0.75 5.40 6.27
N GLY A 100 -1.62 6.32 5.87
CA GLY A 100 -1.27 7.70 5.54
C GLY A 100 -0.65 8.45 6.72
N PRO A 101 -1.31 8.50 7.90
CA PRO A 101 -0.72 9.07 9.11
C PRO A 101 0.60 8.42 9.49
N LEU A 102 0.67 7.07 9.48
CA LEU A 102 1.90 6.34 9.80
C LEU A 102 3.04 6.72 8.83
N GLN A 103 2.75 6.77 7.52
CA GLN A 103 3.69 7.17 6.50
C GLN A 103 4.22 8.58 6.79
N LEU A 104 3.34 9.57 6.95
CA LEU A 104 3.73 10.96 7.21
C LEU A 104 4.59 11.10 8.48
N LEU A 105 4.23 10.38 9.55
CA LEU A 105 4.96 10.40 10.82
C LEU A 105 6.30 9.62 10.78
N SER A 106 6.50 8.74 9.81
CA SER A 106 7.71 7.90 9.71
C SER A 106 8.92 8.62 9.10
N TYR A 107 8.78 9.87 8.67
CA TYR A 107 9.87 10.64 8.07
C TYR A 107 11.18 10.67 8.89
N PRO A 108 11.18 10.82 10.23
CA PRO A 108 12.41 10.75 11.02
C PRO A 108 13.13 9.40 10.87
N ALA A 109 12.39 8.29 10.83
CA ALA A 109 12.97 6.96 10.62
C ALA A 109 13.58 6.82 9.23
N VAL A 110 12.90 7.34 8.20
CA VAL A 110 13.42 7.40 6.82
C VAL A 110 14.75 8.16 6.75
N LYS A 111 14.87 9.27 7.47
CA LYS A 111 16.13 10.03 7.56
C LYS A 111 17.21 9.28 8.35
N MET A 112 16.86 8.59 9.44
CA MET A 112 17.81 7.79 10.22
C MET A 112 18.41 6.63 9.43
N VAL A 113 17.63 6.03 8.51
CA VAL A 113 18.11 4.95 7.61
C VAL A 113 18.99 5.50 6.48
N GLY A 114 19.06 6.82 6.31
CA GLY A 114 19.90 7.46 5.29
C GLY A 114 19.25 7.56 3.91
N ILE A 115 17.93 7.43 3.81
CA ILE A 115 17.22 7.64 2.55
C ILE A 115 17.35 9.12 2.14
N ARG A 116 17.80 9.32 0.92
CA ARG A 116 18.09 10.63 0.33
C ARG A 116 17.09 10.96 -0.77
N MET A 117 16.73 12.23 -0.87
CA MET A 117 15.80 12.77 -1.89
C MET A 117 16.50 13.73 -2.86
N GLY A 118 17.81 13.92 -2.70
CA GLY A 118 18.64 14.81 -3.52
C GLY A 118 19.45 14.07 -4.57
N LEU A 119 20.28 14.82 -5.29
CA LEU A 119 21.24 14.31 -6.27
C LEU A 119 22.42 13.58 -5.60
N PRO A 120 23.15 12.71 -6.34
CA PRO A 120 22.86 12.23 -7.70
C PRO A 120 21.66 11.28 -7.73
N LEU A 121 20.96 11.08 -8.84
CA LEU A 121 19.91 10.04 -8.85
C LEU A 121 20.52 8.64 -8.65
N PRO A 122 19.80 7.69 -8.02
CA PRO A 122 20.32 6.34 -7.81
C PRO A 122 20.64 5.68 -9.15
N SER A 123 21.77 4.96 -9.20
CA SER A 123 22.13 4.20 -10.40
C SER A 123 21.13 3.06 -10.64
N GLY A 124 21.05 2.56 -11.88
CA GLY A 124 20.20 1.39 -12.17
C GLY A 124 20.52 0.17 -11.30
N TRP A 125 21.80 -0.01 -10.95
CA TRP A 125 22.24 -1.09 -10.05
C TRP A 125 21.82 -0.85 -8.60
N GLU A 126 21.90 0.39 -8.12
CA GLU A 126 21.41 0.78 -6.80
C GLU A 126 19.90 0.52 -6.69
N ILE A 127 19.12 0.93 -7.69
CA ILE A 127 17.67 0.67 -7.75
C ILE A 127 17.40 -0.83 -7.72
N PHE A 128 18.08 -1.61 -8.57
CA PHE A 128 17.89 -3.06 -8.63
C PHE A 128 18.19 -3.74 -7.29
N LEU A 129 19.34 -3.44 -6.67
CA LEU A 129 19.72 -4.03 -5.38
C LEU A 129 18.77 -3.60 -4.26
N GLN A 130 18.35 -2.34 -4.21
CA GLN A 130 17.37 -1.86 -3.23
C GLN A 130 16.05 -2.60 -3.39
N LEU A 131 15.50 -2.68 -4.60
CA LEU A 131 14.25 -3.41 -4.86
C LEU A 131 14.36 -4.89 -4.50
N PHE A 132 15.48 -5.53 -4.84
CA PHE A 132 15.73 -6.93 -4.50
C PHE A 132 15.77 -7.16 -2.99
N VAL A 133 16.54 -6.35 -2.26
CA VAL A 133 16.64 -6.45 -0.79
C VAL A 133 15.30 -6.13 -0.13
N TYR A 134 14.61 -5.08 -0.57
CA TYR A 134 13.29 -4.72 -0.04
C TYR A 134 12.27 -5.83 -0.29
N PHE A 135 12.27 -6.45 -1.48
CA PHE A 135 11.43 -7.59 -1.78
C PHE A 135 11.72 -8.78 -0.84
N MET A 136 13.00 -9.13 -0.63
CA MET A 136 13.36 -10.22 0.29
C MET A 136 12.93 -9.95 1.73
N ILE A 137 13.15 -8.73 2.23
CA ILE A 137 12.76 -8.33 3.58
C ILE A 137 11.23 -8.35 3.70
N GLU A 138 10.53 -7.77 2.72
CA GLU A 138 9.08 -7.71 2.70
C GLU A 138 8.47 -9.12 2.66
N ASP A 139 8.89 -9.99 1.75
CA ASP A 139 8.40 -11.37 1.65
C ASP A 139 8.65 -12.17 2.93
N TYR A 140 9.88 -12.11 3.48
CA TYR A 140 10.22 -12.80 4.71
C TYR A 140 9.40 -12.30 5.91
N THR A 141 9.36 -10.98 6.11
CA THR A 141 8.62 -10.38 7.24
C THR A 141 7.12 -10.59 7.10
N HIS A 142 6.58 -10.46 5.89
CA HIS A 142 5.17 -10.71 5.59
C HIS A 142 4.79 -12.15 5.89
N TYR A 143 5.58 -13.13 5.43
CA TYR A 143 5.33 -14.55 5.69
C TYR A 143 5.27 -14.85 7.19
N TRP A 144 6.28 -14.44 7.95
CA TRP A 144 6.35 -14.74 9.37
C TRP A 144 5.31 -13.99 10.19
N PHE A 145 5.06 -12.73 9.85
CA PHE A 145 4.01 -11.95 10.50
C PHE A 145 2.62 -12.54 10.21
N HIS A 146 2.35 -12.89 8.96
CA HIS A 146 1.12 -13.57 8.56
C HIS A 146 0.95 -14.90 9.32
N ARG A 147 1.99 -15.74 9.37
CA ARG A 147 1.98 -17.00 10.12
C ARG A 147 1.74 -16.78 11.62
N PHE A 148 2.35 -15.76 12.21
CA PHE A 148 2.11 -15.38 13.60
C PHE A 148 0.65 -14.95 13.83
N LEU A 149 0.09 -14.16 12.91
CA LEU A 149 -1.31 -13.74 12.94
C LEU A 149 -2.31 -14.89 12.81
N HIS A 150 -1.90 -16.06 12.32
CA HIS A 150 -2.71 -17.29 12.31
C HIS A 150 -2.70 -18.06 13.64
N CYS A 151 -2.00 -17.59 14.67
CA CYS A 151 -2.20 -18.14 16.01
C CYS A 151 -3.62 -17.82 16.52
N LYS A 152 -4.15 -18.60 17.46
CA LYS A 152 -5.55 -18.49 17.93
C LYS A 152 -5.97 -17.04 18.23
N TRP A 153 -5.18 -16.33 19.04
CA TRP A 153 -5.47 -14.95 19.43
C TRP A 153 -5.36 -13.97 18.25
N GLY A 154 -4.29 -14.08 17.46
CA GLY A 154 -4.06 -13.20 16.31
C GLY A 154 -5.17 -13.36 15.27
N TYR A 155 -5.62 -14.59 15.04
CA TYR A 155 -6.68 -14.88 14.10
C TYR A 155 -8.01 -14.30 14.57
N GLU A 156 -8.43 -14.66 15.78
CA GLU A 156 -9.72 -14.22 16.34
C GLU A 156 -9.82 -12.69 16.46
N LYS A 157 -8.72 -11.98 16.71
CA LYS A 157 -8.75 -10.53 16.98
C LYS A 157 -8.36 -9.64 15.82
N ILE A 158 -7.52 -10.13 14.89
CA ILE A 158 -6.91 -9.29 13.85
C ILE A 158 -7.14 -9.91 12.47
N HIS A 159 -6.74 -11.17 12.31
CA HIS A 159 -6.57 -11.73 10.97
C HIS A 159 -7.87 -12.30 10.37
N HIS A 160 -8.89 -12.62 11.16
CA HIS A 160 -10.17 -13.12 10.65
C HIS A 160 -10.84 -12.17 9.65
N VAL A 161 -10.64 -10.85 9.79
CA VAL A 161 -11.18 -9.84 8.87
C VAL A 161 -10.58 -10.00 7.48
N HIS A 162 -9.27 -10.23 7.41
CA HIS A 162 -8.58 -10.50 6.15
C HIS A 162 -9.17 -11.73 5.44
N HIS A 163 -9.61 -12.73 6.21
CA HIS A 163 -10.28 -13.93 5.70
C HIS A 163 -11.78 -13.77 5.42
N GLU A 164 -12.37 -12.57 5.55
CA GLU A 164 -13.75 -12.31 5.10
C GLU A 164 -13.89 -12.51 3.58
N TYR A 165 -12.82 -12.19 2.83
CA TYR A 165 -12.71 -12.47 1.41
C TYR A 165 -11.91 -13.76 1.18
N ALA A 166 -12.62 -14.89 1.15
CA ALA A 166 -11.99 -16.20 0.92
C ALA A 166 -11.29 -16.31 -0.45
N ALA A 167 -11.79 -15.58 -1.46
CA ALA A 167 -11.16 -15.48 -2.77
C ALA A 167 -10.24 -14.26 -2.87
N PRO A 168 -9.05 -14.43 -3.48
CA PRO A 168 -8.13 -13.31 -3.67
C PRO A 168 -8.74 -12.30 -4.63
N ILE A 169 -8.86 -11.07 -4.16
CA ILE A 169 -9.21 -9.88 -4.95
C ILE A 169 -7.99 -8.97 -4.92
N GLY A 170 -7.70 -8.27 -6.02
CA GLY A 170 -6.58 -7.33 -6.07
C GLY A 170 -6.57 -6.31 -4.92
N PHE A 171 -7.75 -5.87 -4.45
CA PHE A 171 -7.86 -4.97 -3.29
C PHE A 171 -7.76 -5.69 -1.92
N ALA A 172 -8.15 -6.96 -1.85
CA ALA A 172 -8.26 -7.68 -0.58
C ALA A 172 -6.90 -7.94 0.09
N ALA A 173 -5.79 -7.91 -0.67
CA ALA A 173 -4.44 -8.04 -0.12
C ALA A 173 -4.15 -7.02 1.00
N SER A 174 -4.69 -5.80 0.87
CA SER A 174 -4.54 -4.73 1.87
C SER A 174 -5.76 -4.60 2.79
N TYR A 175 -6.77 -5.46 2.64
CA TYR A 175 -7.91 -5.54 3.54
C TYR A 175 -7.50 -6.33 4.77
N ALA A 176 -6.84 -5.65 5.71
CA ALA A 176 -6.48 -6.20 7.00
C ALA A 176 -6.72 -5.13 8.07
N HIS A 177 -7.54 -5.44 9.07
CA HIS A 177 -7.93 -4.45 10.06
C HIS A 177 -7.43 -4.85 11.44
N TRP A 178 -6.50 -4.05 11.97
CA TRP A 178 -5.94 -4.24 13.32
C TRP A 178 -6.86 -3.77 14.46
N ALA A 179 -7.95 -3.05 14.14
CA ALA A 179 -8.77 -2.32 15.12
C ALA A 179 -10.25 -2.78 15.18
N GLU A 180 -10.58 -4.00 14.74
CA GLU A 180 -11.96 -4.49 14.83
C GLU A 180 -12.35 -4.98 16.22
N GLY A 181 -12.55 -4.02 17.13
CA GLY A 181 -13.61 -4.11 18.14
C GLY A 181 -14.95 -3.60 17.61
N TYR A 182 -14.95 -2.52 16.82
CA TYR A 182 -16.17 -1.75 16.54
C TYR A 182 -17.07 -2.31 15.41
N ARG A 183 -16.49 -2.78 14.30
CA ARG A 183 -17.27 -3.37 13.18
C ARG A 183 -17.80 -4.77 13.54
N HIS A 184 -16.99 -5.59 14.20
CA HIS A 184 -17.43 -6.85 14.79
C HIS A 184 -18.56 -6.64 15.81
N TYR A 185 -18.43 -5.67 16.72
CA TYR A 185 -19.49 -5.29 17.66
C TYR A 185 -20.78 -4.84 16.95
N LYS A 186 -20.69 -4.04 15.88
CA LYS A 186 -21.87 -3.66 15.08
C LYS A 186 -22.53 -4.84 14.37
N LYS A 187 -21.75 -5.76 13.78
CA LYS A 187 -22.27 -7.00 13.16
C LYS A 187 -22.95 -7.90 14.19
N LEU A 188 -22.35 -8.09 15.37
CA LEU A 188 -22.96 -8.82 16.48
C LEU A 188 -24.25 -8.17 16.95
N LEU A 189 -24.24 -6.85 17.20
CA LEU A 189 -25.44 -6.10 17.61
C LEU A 189 -26.58 -6.20 16.58
N ALA A 190 -26.26 -6.13 15.28
CA ALA A 190 -27.25 -6.27 14.23
C ALA A 190 -27.87 -7.69 14.23
N LYS A 191 -27.03 -8.72 14.36
CA LYS A 191 -27.46 -10.12 14.42
C LYS A 191 -28.31 -10.42 15.66
N THR A 192 -27.92 -9.88 16.83
CA THR A 192 -28.70 -9.97 18.07
C THR A 192 -30.06 -9.28 17.95
N LYS A 193 -30.12 -8.10 17.31
CA LYS A 193 -31.39 -7.40 17.06
C LYS A 193 -32.32 -8.18 16.12
N GLU A 194 -31.77 -8.80 15.08
CA GLU A 194 -32.54 -9.62 14.15
C GLU A 194 -33.10 -10.89 14.82
N GLU A 195 -32.29 -11.56 15.65
CA GLU A 195 -32.73 -12.72 16.43
C GLU A 195 -33.81 -12.36 17.46
N GLN A 196 -33.73 -11.19 18.11
CA GLN A 196 -34.78 -10.71 19.02
C GLN A 196 -36.07 -10.35 18.28
N SER A 197 -35.98 -9.71 17.11
CA SER A 197 -37.15 -9.41 16.28
C SER A 197 -37.87 -10.69 15.85
N LYS A 198 -37.14 -11.75 15.49
CA LYS A 198 -37.70 -13.06 15.10
C LYS A 198 -38.35 -13.83 16.26
N LYS A 199 -37.99 -13.53 17.50
CA LYS A 199 -38.58 -14.14 18.71
C LYS A 199 -39.83 -13.40 19.23
N THR A 200 -40.10 -12.22 18.69
CA THR A 200 -41.20 -11.33 19.15
C THR A 200 -42.37 -11.27 18.14
N GLN A 201 -42.26 -11.99 17.02
CA GLN A 201 -43.34 -12.30 16.08
C GLN A 201 -43.76 -13.75 16.26
#